data_AF-A0A1Y4TRZ8-F1
#
_entry.id   AF-A0A1Y4TRZ8-F1
#
_cell.length_a   1.000
_cell.length_b   1.000
_cell.length_c   1.000
_cell.angle_alpha   90.00
_cell.angle_beta   90.00
_cell.angle_gamma   90.00
#
_symmetry.space_group_name_H-M   'P 1'
#
loop_
_entity.id
_entity.type
_entity.pdbx_description
1 polymer ?
#
loop_
_entity_poly.entity_id
_entity_poly.type
_entity_poly.pdbx_seq_one_letter_code
_entity_poly.pdbx_strand_id
1 'polypeptide(L)'
;MPRKKKPEKNRYKNIVCMKVTDIELEILNQHAATAGLSRSEYLRKLFLEKEIHVHYEVVADMKILRELLGEYGKIGSNLNQIARYFNTGGERSLAMEEEIRHCISELFKLRKEVLKLAGEVDGDP
;
A
#
# COMPACT_ATOMS: atom_id res chain seq x y z
N MET A 1 27.16 -24.07 -18.89
CA MET A 1 26.69 -25.06 -17.90
C MET A 1 25.41 -25.71 -18.42
N PRO A 2 25.25 -27.05 -18.41
CA PRO A 2 24.05 -27.71 -18.92
C PRO A 2 22.88 -27.49 -17.96
N ARG A 3 21.75 -27.00 -18.48
CA ARG A 3 20.52 -26.71 -17.73
C ARG A 3 20.01 -28.02 -17.12
N LYS A 4 19.95 -28.12 -15.78
CA LYS A 4 19.42 -29.30 -15.07
C LYS A 4 18.02 -29.62 -15.62
N LYS A 5 17.85 -30.79 -16.25
CA LYS A 5 16.55 -31.27 -16.76
C LYS A 5 15.61 -31.46 -15.57
N LYS A 6 14.48 -30.72 -15.55
CA LYS A 6 13.41 -30.95 -14.56
C LYS A 6 12.97 -32.43 -14.60
N PRO A 7 12.72 -33.06 -13.43
CA PRO A 7 12.31 -34.46 -13.35
C PRO A 7 11.03 -34.71 -14.16
N GLU A 8 10.91 -35.88 -14.80
CA GLU A 8 9.86 -36.18 -15.78
C GLU A 8 8.42 -35.98 -15.28
N LYS A 9 8.18 -36.17 -13.98
CA LYS A 9 6.87 -35.97 -13.34
C LYS A 9 6.41 -34.51 -13.32
N ASN A 10 7.33 -33.55 -13.50
CA ASN A 10 7.05 -32.10 -13.46
C ASN A 10 7.14 -31.44 -14.85
N ARG A 11 7.10 -32.23 -15.93
CA ARG A 11 7.02 -31.70 -17.30
C ARG A 11 5.56 -31.49 -17.68
N TYR A 12 5.23 -30.25 -18.07
CA TYR A 12 3.95 -29.92 -18.66
C TYR A 12 3.84 -30.58 -20.04
N LYS A 13 3.07 -31.68 -20.14
CA LYS A 13 2.89 -32.47 -21.37
C LYS A 13 1.53 -32.23 -22.04
N ASN A 14 0.54 -31.82 -21.25
CA ASN A 14 -0.83 -31.65 -21.73
C ASN A 14 -1.08 -30.18 -22.11
N ILE A 15 -1.74 -29.96 -23.25
CA ILE A 15 -2.11 -28.64 -23.75
C ILE A 15 -3.62 -28.46 -23.58
N VAL A 16 -4.02 -27.35 -22.97
CA VAL A 16 -5.41 -26.91 -22.88
C VAL A 16 -5.53 -25.65 -23.73
N CYS A 17 -6.44 -25.66 -24.71
CA CYS A 17 -6.74 -24.50 -25.54
C CYS A 17 -8.18 -24.03 -25.31
N MET A 18 -8.38 -22.71 -25.29
CA MET A 18 -9.69 -22.08 -25.23
C MET A 18 -9.74 -20.93 -26.22
N LYS A 19 -10.90 -20.73 -26.85
CA LYS A 19 -11.14 -19.53 -27.65
C LYS A 19 -11.57 -18.41 -26.72
N VAL A 20 -11.01 -17.23 -26.93
CA VAL A 20 -11.33 -16.00 -26.21
C VAL A 20 -11.54 -14.89 -27.23
N THR A 21 -12.30 -13.89 -26.84
CA THR A 21 -12.45 -12.64 -27.57
C THR A 21 -11.22 -11.75 -27.37
N ASP A 22 -11.06 -10.73 -28.21
CA ASP A 22 -9.93 -9.79 -28.10
C ASP A 22 -9.90 -9.06 -26.75
N ILE A 23 -11.08 -8.74 -26.20
CA ILE A 23 -11.24 -8.09 -24.90
C ILE A 23 -10.78 -9.02 -23.77
N GLU A 24 -11.23 -10.27 -23.78
CA GLU A 24 -10.83 -11.27 -22.77
C GLU A 24 -9.32 -11.54 -22.81
N LEU A 25 -8.72 -11.53 -24.01
CA LEU A 25 -7.29 -11.67 -24.18
C LEU A 25 -6.52 -10.48 -23.58
N GLU A 26 -7.02 -9.26 -23.78
CA GLU A 26 -6.43 -8.04 -23.23
C GLU A 26 -6.50 -8.02 -21.70
N ILE A 27 -7.64 -8.37 -21.12
CA ILE A 27 -7.81 -8.52 -19.67
C ILE A 27 -6.84 -9.55 -19.10
N LEU A 28 -6.69 -10.71 -19.77
CA LEU A 28 -5.73 -11.74 -19.36
C LEU A 28 -4.29 -11.22 -19.39
N ASN A 29 -3.92 -10.46 -20.42
CA ASN A 29 -2.58 -9.88 -20.54
C ASN A 29 -2.32 -8.85 -19.44
N GLN A 30 -3.29 -7.98 -19.16
CA GLN A 30 -3.21 -7.00 -18.09
C GLN A 30 -3.04 -7.67 -16.74
N HIS A 31 -3.89 -8.64 -16.39
CA HIS A 31 -3.80 -9.33 -15.10
C HIS A 31 -2.49 -10.11 -14.94
N ALA A 32 -2.01 -10.77 -15.99
CA ALA A 32 -0.72 -11.45 -15.97
C ALA A 32 0.44 -10.46 -15.77
N ALA A 33 0.38 -9.29 -16.43
CA ALA A 33 1.37 -8.22 -16.28
C ALA A 33 1.37 -7.63 -14.87
N THR A 34 0.19 -7.33 -14.30
CA THR A 34 0.04 -6.83 -12.93
C THR A 34 0.58 -7.83 -11.91
N ALA A 35 0.37 -9.13 -12.13
CA ALA A 35 0.91 -10.18 -11.27
C ALA A 35 2.42 -10.45 -11.47
N GLY A 36 3.06 -9.85 -12.47
CA GLY A 36 4.46 -10.13 -12.84
C GLY A 36 4.70 -11.56 -13.34
N LEU A 37 3.65 -12.22 -13.85
CA LEU A 37 3.69 -13.63 -14.25
C LEU A 37 3.53 -13.78 -15.77
N SER A 38 4.05 -14.88 -16.32
CA SER A 38 3.68 -15.26 -17.68
C SER A 38 2.20 -15.66 -17.74
N ARG A 39 1.53 -15.42 -18.88
CA ARG A 39 0.12 -15.82 -19.10
C ARG A 39 -0.17 -17.25 -18.67
N SER A 40 0.74 -18.17 -18.99
CA SER A 40 0.61 -19.59 -18.64
C SER A 40 0.80 -19.88 -17.16
N GLU A 41 1.62 -19.11 -16.44
CA GLU A 41 1.76 -19.22 -14.99
C GLU A 41 0.58 -18.59 -14.26
N TYR A 42 0.10 -17.44 -14.75
CA TYR A 42 -1.10 -16.79 -14.24
C TYR A 42 -2.32 -17.70 -14.34
N LEU A 43 -2.61 -18.25 -15.51
CA LEU A 43 -3.71 -19.22 -15.70
C LEU A 43 -3.54 -20.49 -14.87
N ARG A 44 -2.30 -20.97 -14.71
CA ARG A 44 -2.02 -22.17 -13.92
C ARG A 44 -2.25 -21.92 -12.43
N LYS A 45 -1.88 -20.74 -11.93
CA LYS A 45 -2.21 -20.34 -10.56
C LYS A 45 -3.72 -20.24 -10.41
N LEU A 46 -4.47 -19.56 -11.30
CA LEU A 46 -5.94 -19.54 -11.23
C LEU A 46 -6.56 -20.94 -11.20
N PHE A 47 -6.00 -21.87 -11.97
CA PHE A 47 -6.51 -23.23 -12.09
C PHE A 47 -6.20 -24.13 -10.88
N LEU A 48 -5.06 -23.92 -10.20
CA LEU A 48 -4.60 -24.74 -9.08
C LEU A 48 -4.86 -24.10 -7.71
N GLU A 49 -4.66 -22.79 -7.63
CA GLU A 49 -4.74 -21.94 -6.45
C GLU A 49 -5.93 -21.01 -6.66
N LYS A 50 -7.05 -21.30 -5.98
CA LYS A 50 -8.31 -20.56 -6.10
C LYS A 50 -8.18 -19.05 -5.84
N GLU A 51 -7.06 -18.61 -5.24
CA GLU A 51 -6.76 -17.23 -4.89
C GLU A 51 -5.40 -16.79 -5.45
N ILE A 52 -5.42 -16.06 -6.57
CA ILE A 52 -4.27 -15.26 -6.95
C ILE A 52 -4.23 -14.03 -6.06
N HIS A 53 -3.29 -14.03 -5.13
CA HIS A 53 -2.90 -12.85 -4.39
C HIS A 53 -2.17 -11.93 -5.38
N VAL A 54 -2.91 -11.05 -6.05
CA VAL A 54 -2.33 -9.97 -6.84
C VAL A 54 -1.64 -9.05 -5.85
N HIS A 55 -0.33 -9.20 -5.72
CA HIS A 55 0.49 -8.23 -5.02
C HIS A 55 0.48 -6.95 -5.86
N TYR A 56 -0.42 -6.04 -5.53
CA TYR A 56 -0.26 -4.64 -5.92
C TYR A 56 0.98 -4.15 -5.16
N GLU A 57 2.13 -4.08 -5.83
CA GLU A 57 3.12 -3.09 -5.44
C GLU A 57 2.42 -1.75 -5.63
N VAL A 58 1.89 -1.20 -4.54
CA VAL A 58 1.45 0.18 -4.51
C VAL A 58 2.71 0.99 -4.80
N VAL A 59 2.89 1.38 -6.07
CA VAL A 59 3.87 2.38 -6.49
C VAL A 59 3.33 3.72 -5.97
N ALA A 60 3.25 3.85 -4.65
CA ALA A 60 3.09 5.15 -4.03
C ALA A 60 4.33 5.93 -4.43
N ASP A 61 4.13 7.07 -5.07
CA ASP A 61 5.19 7.96 -5.46
C ASP A 61 6.04 8.23 -4.21
N MET A 62 7.21 7.59 -4.13
CA MET A 62 8.04 7.53 -2.91
C MET A 62 8.43 8.93 -2.44
N LYS A 63 8.33 9.92 -3.33
CA LYS A 63 8.49 11.33 -3.04
C LYS A 63 7.39 11.86 -2.12
N ILE A 64 6.12 11.59 -2.44
CA ILE A 64 4.97 12.00 -1.63
C ILE A 64 5.01 11.33 -0.25
N LEU A 65 5.32 10.03 -0.22
CA LEU A 65 5.41 9.28 1.05
C LEU A 65 6.52 9.83 1.96
N ARG A 66 7.67 10.22 1.39
CA ARG A 66 8.79 10.84 2.12
C ARG A 66 8.46 12.23 2.62
N GLU A 67 7.76 13.05 1.83
CA GLU A 67 7.27 14.36 2.25
C GLU A 67 6.30 14.22 3.43
N LEU A 68 5.35 13.28 3.34
CA LEU A 68 4.43 12.94 4.43
C LEU A 68 5.20 12.52 5.70
N LEU A 69 6.12 11.55 5.59
CA LEU A 69 6.97 11.11 6.69
C LEU A 69 7.77 12.25 7.32
N GLY A 70 8.21 13.22 6.52
CA GLY A 70 8.87 14.44 6.99
C GLY A 70 7.97 15.33 7.84
N GLU A 71 6.70 15.49 7.45
CA GLU A 71 5.72 16.23 8.26
C GLU A 71 5.37 15.51 9.56
N TYR A 72 5.17 14.18 9.51
CA TYR A 72 4.97 13.37 10.70
C TYR A 72 6.17 13.42 11.65
N GLY A 73 7.39 13.50 11.13
CA GLY A 73 8.61 13.69 11.94
C GLY A 73 8.63 15.03 12.67
N LYS A 74 8.18 16.12 12.03
CA LYS A 74 8.05 17.44 12.65
C LYS A 74 7.01 17.44 13.77
N ILE A 75 5.86 16.80 13.53
CA ILE A 75 4.80 16.61 14.54
C ILE A 75 5.34 15.82 15.73
N GLY A 76 6.06 14.72 15.50
CA GLY A 76 6.66 13.91 16.55
C GLY A 76 7.70 14.68 17.36
N SER A 77 8.50 15.53 16.71
CA SER A 77 9.45 16.42 17.38
C SER A 77 8.74 17.44 18.27
N ASN A 78 7.65 18.05 17.80
CA ASN A 78 6.86 18.99 18.61
C ASN A 78 6.25 18.30 19.83
N LEU A 79 5.68 17.09 19.66
CA LEU A 79 5.17 16.29 20.78
C LEU A 79 6.27 15.93 21.78
N ASN A 80 7.47 15.61 21.31
CA ASN A 80 8.61 15.31 22.18
C ASN A 80 9.09 16.55 22.95
N GLN A 81 9.02 17.74 22.36
CA GLN A 81 9.33 19.00 23.04
C GLN A 81 8.29 19.30 24.12
N ILE A 82 7.00 19.12 23.83
CA ILE A 82 5.90 19.25 24.80
C ILE A 82 6.09 18.25 25.96
N ALA A 83 6.37 16.98 25.64
CA ALA A 83 6.60 15.95 26.66
C ALA A 83 7.83 16.26 27.54
N ARG A 84 8.94 16.70 26.94
CA ARG A 84 10.14 17.12 27.69
C ARG A 84 9.83 18.28 28.61
N TYR A 85 9.13 19.30 28.11
CA TYR A 85 8.77 20.49 28.88
C TYR A 85 7.94 20.14 30.13
N PHE A 86 6.94 19.27 29.99
CA PHE A 86 6.14 18.79 31.13
C PHE A 86 6.94 17.91 32.10
N ASN A 87 7.87 17.09 31.60
CA ASN A 87 8.72 16.25 32.43
C ASN A 87 9.75 17.05 33.26
N THR A 88 10.12 18.26 32.84
CA THR A 88 11.03 19.17 33.59
C THR A 88 10.33 20.15 34.55
N GLY A 89 9.01 20.02 34.75
CA GLY A 89 8.28 20.86 35.72
C GLY A 89 7.93 22.26 35.22
N GLY A 90 7.66 22.42 33.93
CA GLY A 90 7.29 23.71 33.33
C GLY A 90 6.00 24.31 33.90
N GLU A 91 6.01 25.62 34.17
CA GLU A 91 4.83 26.37 34.59
C GLU A 91 3.76 26.37 33.49
N ARG A 92 2.49 26.16 33.87
CA ARG A 92 1.34 26.20 32.97
C ARG A 92 1.05 27.65 32.54
N SER A 93 1.75 28.13 31.52
CA SER A 93 1.44 29.41 30.87
C SER A 93 0.27 29.23 29.89
N LEU A 94 -0.70 30.15 29.92
CA LEU A 94 -1.86 30.18 29.01
C LEU A 94 -1.45 30.12 27.54
N ALA A 95 -0.32 30.74 27.17
CA ALA A 95 0.23 30.69 25.81
C ALA A 95 0.57 29.27 25.35
N MET A 96 0.96 28.39 26.28
CA MET A 96 1.27 27.00 25.98
C MET A 96 0.01 26.16 25.79
N GLU A 97 -1.06 26.47 26.53
CA GLU A 97 -2.37 25.83 26.29
C GLU A 97 -2.92 26.22 24.91
N GLU A 98 -2.73 27.47 24.51
CA GLU A 98 -3.07 27.99 23.19
C GLU A 98 -2.29 27.25 22.07
N GLU A 99 -0.97 27.07 22.22
CA GLU A 99 -0.14 26.34 21.26
C GLU A 99 -0.51 24.86 21.16
N ILE A 100 -0.81 24.20 22.28
CA ILE A 100 -1.25 22.81 22.28
C ILE A 100 -2.60 22.68 21.57
N ARG A 101 -3.55 23.58 21.86
CA ARG A 101 -4.84 23.62 21.14
C ARG A 101 -4.66 23.86 19.65
N HIS A 102 -3.72 24.73 19.28
CA HIS A 102 -3.41 25.00 17.88
C HIS A 102 -2.83 23.76 17.18
N CYS A 103 -1.85 23.08 17.79
CA CYS A 103 -1.28 21.84 17.26
C CYS A 103 -2.33 20.72 17.11
N ILE A 104 -3.21 20.57 18.10
CA ILE A 104 -4.32 19.60 18.04
C ILE A 104 -5.24 19.95 16.87
N SER A 105 -5.55 21.23 16.65
CA SER A 105 -6.39 21.69 15.53
C SER A 105 -5.76 21.37 14.17
N GLU A 106 -4.45 21.63 14.01
CA GLU A 106 -3.72 21.30 12.78
C GLU A 106 -3.68 19.78 12.53
N LEU A 107 -3.51 18.97 13.57
CA LEU A 107 -3.62 17.51 13.47
C LEU A 107 -5.00 17.05 13.00
N PHE A 108 -6.08 17.68 13.48
CA PHE A 108 -7.43 17.38 13.03
C PHE A 108 -7.68 17.79 11.57
N LYS A 109 -7.10 18.90 11.11
CA LYS A 109 -7.17 19.30 9.69
C LYS A 109 -6.45 18.31 8.80
N LEU A 110 -5.22 17.93 9.15
CA LEU A 110 -4.44 16.90 8.44
C LEU A 110 -5.19 15.57 8.39
N ARG A 111 -5.78 15.11 9.51
CA ARG A 111 -6.62 13.90 9.53
C ARG A 111 -7.79 14.02 8.55
N LYS A 112 -8.45 15.17 8.48
CA LYS A 112 -9.59 15.41 7.57
C LYS A 112 -9.15 15.42 6.11
N GLU A 113 -7.99 15.99 5.79
CA GLU A 113 -7.44 15.99 4.44
C GLU A 113 -7.00 14.59 4.01
N VAL A 114 -6.33 13.84 4.89
CA VAL A 114 -5.99 12.43 4.64
C VAL A 114 -7.24 11.59 4.42
N LEU A 115 -8.30 11.77 5.23
CA LEU A 115 -9.57 11.05 5.04
C LEU A 115 -10.27 11.43 3.71
N LYS A 116 -10.19 12.68 3.27
CA LYS A 116 -10.70 13.09 1.96
C LYS A 116 -9.90 12.49 0.81
N LEU A 117 -8.57 12.44 0.94
CA LEU A 117 -7.66 11.89 -0.07
C LEU A 117 -7.70 10.37 -0.13
N ALA A 118 -7.95 9.70 1.00
CA ALA A 118 -8.13 8.25 1.09
C ALA A 118 -9.46 7.78 0.49
N GLY A 119 -10.35 8.71 0.09
CA GLY A 119 -11.67 8.42 -0.42
C GLY A 119 -12.64 8.06 0.70
N GLU A 120 -13.90 8.47 0.54
CA GLU A 120 -15.03 7.89 1.24
C GLU A 120 -14.96 6.36 1.13
N VAL A 121 -14.40 5.72 2.16
CA VAL A 121 -14.70 4.32 2.45
C VAL A 121 -16.04 4.32 3.19
N ASP A 122 -17.11 4.56 2.43
CA ASP A 122 -18.43 4.05 2.80
C ASP A 122 -18.35 2.52 2.76
N GLY A 123 -17.74 1.95 3.80
CA GLY A 123 -18.11 0.65 4.29
C GLY A 123 -19.36 0.85 5.14
N ASP A 124 -20.51 0.86 4.49
CA ASP A 124 -21.80 0.65 5.16
C ASP A 124 -21.75 -0.74 5.85
N PRO A 125 -22.31 -0.91 7.06
CA PRO A 125 -22.16 -2.11 7.90
C PRO A 125 -22.66 -3.43 7.27
#